data_AF-I3ILT5-F1
#
_entry.id   AF-I3ILT5-F1
#
_cell.length_a   1.000
_cell.length_b   1.000
_cell.length_c   1.000
_cell.angle_alpha   90.00
_cell.angle_beta   90.00
_cell.angle_gamma   90.00
#
_symmetry.space_group_name_H-M   'P 1'
#
loop_
_entity.id
_entity.type
_entity.pdbx_description
1 polymer ?
#
loop_
_entity_poly.entity_id
_entity_poly.type
_entity_poly.pdbx_seq_one_letter_code
_entity_poly.pdbx_strand_id
1 'polypeptide(L)' 'MAEKYRPANGAEGILFEVNFCDVCEKGDYADSCCDINVRTLFYDVDEAEYPAEWTYDAAGKPVCTAFKGITPS' A
#
# COMPACT_ATOMS: atom_id res chain seq x y z
N MET A 1 4.47 -16.75 -7.00
CA MET A 1 4.39 -15.70 -5.96
C MET A 1 3.82 -14.48 -6.64
N ALA A 2 2.90 -13.75 -6.00
CA ALA A 2 2.42 -12.49 -6.58
C ALA A 2 3.57 -11.48 -6.60
N GLU A 3 3.67 -10.69 -7.68
CA GLU A 3 4.72 -9.69 -7.84
C GLU A 3 4.45 -8.51 -6.89
N LYS A 4 5.45 -8.16 -6.07
CA LYS A 4 5.36 -7.01 -5.16
C LYS A 4 5.37 -5.72 -5.97
N TYR A 5 4.48 -4.80 -5.61
CA TYR A 5 4.40 -3.49 -6.22
C TYR A 5 5.37 -2.51 -5.55
N ARG A 6 6.24 -1.90 -6.36
CA ARG A 6 7.06 -0.73 -5.98
C ARG A 6 6.75 0.40 -6.96
N PRO A 7 6.37 1.60 -6.48
CA PRO A 7 6.17 2.75 -7.36
C PRO A 7 7.44 3.07 -8.15
N ALA A 8 7.31 3.38 -9.44
CA ALA A 8 8.46 3.73 -10.28
C ALA A 8 9.02 5.13 -9.95
N ASN A 9 8.21 5.99 -9.33
CA ASN A 9 8.59 7.34 -8.93
C ASN A 9 7.68 7.87 -7.82
N GLY A 10 8.05 9.02 -7.25
CA GLY A 10 7.30 9.63 -6.15
C GLY A 10 5.87 10.06 -6.50
N ALA A 11 5.59 10.45 -7.75
CA ALA A 11 4.24 10.82 -8.15
C ALA A 11 3.30 9.60 -8.20
N GLU A 12 3.79 8.46 -8.67
CA GLU A 12 3.05 7.20 -8.65
C GLU A 12 2.81 6.72 -7.21
N GLY A 13 3.81 6.86 -6.33
CA GLY A 13 3.68 6.54 -4.91
C GLY A 13 2.59 7.36 -4.24
N ILE A 14 2.59 8.68 -4.44
CA ILE A 14 1.56 9.57 -3.90
C ILE A 14 0.17 9.18 -4.43
N LEU A 15 0.02 8.92 -5.73
CA LEU A 15 -1.26 8.50 -6.30
C LEU A 15 -1.76 7.19 -5.70
N PHE A 16 -0.86 6.25 -5.44
CA PHE A 16 -1.21 4.99 -4.78
C PHE A 16 -1.68 5.24 -3.35
N GLU A 17 -0.94 6.03 -2.58
CA GLU A 17 -1.28 6.37 -1.20
C GLU A 17 -2.62 7.10 -1.09
N VAL A 18 -2.90 8.08 -1.97
CA VAL A 18 -4.19 8.79 -2.03
C VAL A 18 -5.36 7.85 -2.32
N ASN A 19 -5.17 6.84 -3.16
CA ASN A 19 -6.24 5.89 -3.53
C ASN A 19 -6.47 4.79 -2.48
N PHE A 20 -5.48 4.51 -1.64
CA PHE A 20 -5.53 3.40 -0.68
C PHE A 20 -5.28 3.86 0.75
N CYS A 21 -4.08 4.35 1.06
CA CYS A 21 -3.65 4.68 2.42
C CYS A 21 -4.48 5.81 3.05
N ASP A 22 -4.75 6.89 2.32
CA ASP A 22 -5.44 8.08 2.84
C ASP A 22 -6.93 7.81 3.15
N VAL A 23 -7.51 6.83 2.46
CA VAL A 23 -8.91 6.42 2.61
C VAL A 23 -9.06 5.07 3.30
N CYS A 24 -7.98 4.58 3.93
CA CYS A 24 -7.99 3.33 4.69
C CYS A 24 -8.43 3.57 6.13
N GLU A 25 -9.18 2.62 6.70
CA GLU A 25 -9.48 2.56 8.14
C GLU A 25 -8.22 2.53 9.02
N LYS A 26 -7.05 2.17 8.46
CA LYS A 26 -5.75 2.14 9.15
C LYS A 26 -4.82 3.29 8.74
N GLY A 27 -5.33 4.28 8.01
CA GLY A 27 -4.55 5.45 7.57
C GLY A 27 -4.07 6.30 8.75
N ASP A 28 -3.31 7.36 8.45
CA ASP A 28 -2.61 8.24 9.42
C ASP A 28 -3.49 8.85 10.54
N TYR A 29 -4.82 8.77 10.41
CA TYR A 29 -5.80 9.30 11.35
C TYR A 29 -6.48 8.24 12.24
N ALA A 30 -6.12 6.96 12.12
CA ALA A 30 -6.70 5.89 12.91
C ALA A 30 -5.78 5.50 14.08
N ASP A 31 -6.37 5.09 15.23
CA ASP A 31 -5.66 4.53 16.40
C ASP A 31 -4.79 3.30 16.06
N SER A 32 -4.93 2.76 14.85
CA SER A 32 -4.13 1.69 14.29
C SER A 32 -3.24 2.19 13.16
N CYS A 33 -2.00 2.56 13.47
CA CYS A 33 -0.98 2.92 12.47
C CYS A 33 -0.75 1.74 11.51
N CYS A 34 -0.90 1.99 10.20
CA CYS A 34 -0.53 1.03 9.16
C CYS A 34 1.00 0.98 9.01
N ASP A 35 1.61 -0.15 9.37
CA ASP A 35 3.05 -0.39 9.20
C ASP A 35 3.45 -0.73 7.76
N ILE A 36 2.49 -1.12 6.92
CA ILE A 36 2.72 -1.52 5.52
C ILE A 36 3.32 -0.36 4.72
N ASN A 37 2.72 0.83 4.77
CA ASN A 37 3.25 2.00 4.05
C ASN A 37 4.67 2.35 4.54
N VAL A 38 4.87 2.36 5.85
CA VAL A 38 6.19 2.64 6.43
C VAL A 38 7.23 1.64 5.90
N ARG A 39 6.91 0.34 5.87
CA ARG A 39 7.83 -0.69 5.37
C ARG A 39 8.24 -0.51 3.91
N THR A 40 7.40 0.08 3.05
CA THR A 40 7.81 0.37 1.66
C THR A 40 8.80 1.52 1.53
N LEU A 41 8.90 2.36 2.56
CA LEU A 41 9.89 3.44 2.66
C LEU A 41 11.23 2.97 3.27
N PHE A 42 11.20 1.92 4.09
CA PHE A 42 12.37 1.42 4.83
C PHE A 42 13.10 0.26 4.15
N TYR A 43 12.39 -0.58 3.40
CA TYR A 43 12.95 -1.79 2.78
C TYR A 43 12.95 -1.69 1.25
N ASP A 44 13.88 -2.41 0.62
CA ASP A 44 13.89 -2.66 -0.82
C ASP A 44 12.93 -3.80 -1.20
N VAL A 45 12.40 -3.77 -2.43
CA VAL A 45 11.35 -4.72 -2.89
C VAL A 45 11.70 -6.20 -2.74
N ASP A 46 12.99 -6.53 -2.85
CA ASP A 46 13.50 -7.90 -2.75
C ASP A 46 13.71 -8.37 -1.29
N GLU A 47 13.61 -7.47 -0.31
CA GLU A 47 13.74 -7.82 1.10
C GLU A 47 12.48 -8.52 1.62
N ALA A 48 12.65 -9.44 2.57
CA ALA A 48 11.55 -10.22 3.13
C ALA A 48 10.53 -9.32 3.86
N GLU A 49 11.03 -8.21 4.40
CA GLU A 49 10.29 -7.21 5.13
C GLU A 49 9.54 -6.23 4.22
N TYR A 50 9.81 -6.19 2.92
CA TYR A 50 8.97 -5.43 1.99
C TYR A 50 7.59 -6.08 1.90
N PRO A 51 6.51 -5.31 2.09
CA PRO A 51 5.17 -5.87 2.23
C PRO A 51 4.73 -6.62 0.96
N ALA A 52 4.09 -7.76 1.16
CA ALA A 52 3.46 -8.53 0.08
C ALA A 52 2.07 -8.01 -0.27
N GLU A 53 1.52 -7.15 0.59
CA GLU A 53 0.19 -6.57 0.45
C GLU A 53 0.13 -5.53 -0.66
N TRP A 54 1.23 -4.82 -0.93
CA TRP A 54 1.38 -3.99 -2.11
C TRP A 54 1.78 -4.91 -3.27
N THR A 55 0.84 -5.18 -4.16
CA THR A 55 0.96 -6.15 -5.25
C THR A 55 0.14 -5.67 -6.45
N TYR A 56 0.16 -6.42 -7.54
CA TYR A 56 -0.75 -6.21 -8.66
C TYR A 56 -1.99 -7.11 -8.58
N ASP A 57 -3.12 -6.59 -9.05
CA ASP A 57 -4.35 -7.37 -9.27
C ASP A 57 -4.27 -8.21 -10.56
N ALA A 58 -5.35 -8.95 -10.85
CA ALA A 58 -5.42 -9.79 -12.05
C ALA A 58 -5.36 -9.00 -13.38
N ALA A 59 -5.60 -7.69 -13.36
CA ALA A 59 -5.50 -6.79 -14.50
C ALA A 59 -4.13 -6.09 -14.58
N GLY A 60 -3.19 -6.41 -13.67
CA GLY A 60 -1.88 -5.78 -13.60
C GLY A 60 -1.91 -4.38 -12.99
N LYS A 61 -2.99 -4.01 -12.28
CA LYS A 61 -3.06 -2.71 -11.59
C LYS A 61 -2.52 -2.82 -10.17
N PRO A 62 -1.79 -1.81 -9.68
CA PRO A 62 -1.27 -1.82 -8.32
C PRO A 62 -2.43 -1.73 -7.33
N VAL A 63 -2.40 -2.57 -6.30
CA VAL A 63 -3.40 -2.66 -5.23
C VAL A 63 -2.74 -2.91 -3.88
N CYS A 64 -3.42 -2.51 -2.81
CA CYS A 64 -3.10 -2.94 -1.45
C CYS A 64 -4.14 -3.98 -0.99
N THR A 65 -3.74 -5.24 -0.79
CA THR A 65 -4.67 -6.32 -0.40
C THR A 65 -5.14 -6.22 1.06
N ALA A 66 -4.44 -5.43 1.88
CA ALA A 66 -4.84 -5.11 3.25
C ALA A 66 -5.70 -3.84 3.36
N PHE A 67 -6.00 -3.19 2.22
CA PHE A 67 -6.85 -2.00 2.20
C PHE A 67 -8.25 -2.31 2.73
N LYS A 68 -8.70 -1.48 3.66
CA LYS A 68 -10.08 -1.45 4.14
C LYS A 68 -10.57 -0.02 4.04
N GLY A 69 -11.44 0.25 3.07
CA GLY A 69 -11.95 1.60 2.85
C GLY A 69 -12.88 2.03 3.98
N ILE A 70 -12.75 3.29 4.40
CA ILE A 70 -13.79 3.95 5.22
C ILE A 70 -15.01 4.19 4.33
N THR A 71 -15.99 3.28 4.36
CA THR A 71 -17.33 3.56 3.81
C THR A 71 -18.04 4.56 4.72
N PRO A 72 -18.63 5.65 4.22
CA PRO A 72 -19.60 6.40 5.00
C PRO A 72 -20.81 5.48 5.24
N SER A 73 -21.01 5.08 6.50
CA SER A 73 -22.18 4.32 6.96
C SER A 73 -23.50 5.06 6.70
#